data_AF-A0A067PAL6-F1
#
_entry.id   AF-A0A067PAL6-F1
#
_cell.length_a   1.000
_cell.length_b   1.000
_cell.length_c   1.000
_cell.angle_alpha   90.00
_cell.angle_beta   90.00
_cell.angle_gamma   90.00
#
_symmetry.space_group_name_H-M   'P 1'
#
loop_
_entity.id
_entity.type
_entity.pdbx_description
1 polymer ?
#
loop_
_entity_poly.entity_id
_entity_poly.type
_entity_poly.pdbx_seq_one_letter_code
_entity_poly.pdbx_strand_id
1 'polypeptide(L)'
;MSQDVSGCVHRPFWEGFPFANIHKSMMPDVLHQLYQGVFKHLVTWCKSAMGSLELDKCIWRLPPSFGTHHFKNGISALSQISRSERQDMARILLACLISKIPKEGIIACRSLLDFIYQAQNPTHDNTTLSYMQTALDTFHQHRDIFITLGIHQNFNIPKFHSFLCYINAIHLYGTTDNYNTEMFECLHIDLAKDA
;
A
#
# COMPACT_ATOMS: atom_id res chain seq x y z
N MET A 1 25.54 -29.51 -20.65
CA MET A 1 25.82 -28.59 -19.52
C MET A 1 24.47 -28.18 -18.95
N SER A 2 24.19 -28.69 -17.75
CA SER A 2 23.06 -28.31 -16.91
C SER A 2 23.11 -26.82 -16.64
N GLN A 3 22.26 -26.04 -17.34
CA GLN A 3 22.08 -24.64 -16.99
C GLN A 3 21.27 -24.60 -15.71
N ASP A 4 21.98 -24.24 -14.65
CA ASP A 4 21.47 -23.90 -13.33
C ASP A 4 20.50 -22.72 -13.51
N VAL A 5 19.20 -23.01 -13.49
CA VAL A 5 18.11 -22.02 -13.67
C VAL A 5 17.78 -21.34 -12.33
N SER A 6 18.66 -21.43 -11.34
CA SER A 6 18.65 -20.52 -10.20
C SER A 6 19.04 -19.13 -10.71
N GLY A 7 18.06 -18.24 -10.87
CA GLY A 7 18.23 -16.87 -11.37
C GLY A 7 19.02 -15.92 -10.45
N CYS A 8 19.98 -16.42 -9.67
CA CYS A 8 20.86 -15.57 -8.88
C CYS A 8 22.01 -15.05 -9.75
N VAL A 9 22.10 -13.72 -9.88
CA VAL A 9 23.22 -13.06 -10.55
C VAL A 9 24.43 -13.10 -9.61
N HIS A 10 25.36 -14.03 -9.83
CA HIS A 10 26.56 -14.20 -9.00
C HIS A 10 27.50 -12.99 -9.01
N ARG A 11 27.49 -12.24 -10.12
CA ARG A 11 28.29 -11.06 -10.34
C ARG A 11 27.39 -9.90 -10.76
N PRO A 12 26.83 -9.15 -9.79
CA PRO A 12 25.91 -8.09 -10.13
C PRO A 12 26.63 -6.99 -10.92
N PHE A 13 25.93 -6.26 -11.80
CA PHE A 13 26.57 -5.25 -12.65
C PHE A 13 27.24 -4.10 -11.86
N TRP A 14 26.85 -3.92 -10.59
CA TRP A 14 27.45 -2.94 -9.67
C TRP A 14 28.66 -3.48 -8.90
N GLU A 15 29.07 -4.73 -9.11
CA GLU A 15 30.29 -5.34 -8.55
C GLU A 15 31.52 -4.60 -9.12
N GLY A 16 32.05 -3.65 -8.35
CA GLY A 16 33.18 -2.80 -8.77
C GLY A 16 32.87 -1.31 -8.75
N PHE A 17 31.66 -0.89 -8.38
CA PHE A 17 31.33 0.52 -8.17
C PHE A 17 31.53 0.90 -6.69
N PRO A 18 32.68 1.48 -6.29
CA PRO A 18 33.05 1.65 -4.88
C PRO A 18 32.14 2.63 -4.12
N PHE A 19 31.39 3.47 -4.85
CA PHE A 19 30.50 4.48 -4.27
C PHE A 19 29.01 4.19 -4.52
N ALA A 20 28.67 3.05 -5.15
CA ALA A 20 27.29 2.66 -5.38
C ALA A 20 26.78 1.77 -4.23
N ASN A 21 25.71 2.19 -3.57
CA ASN A 21 24.98 1.35 -2.64
C ASN A 21 23.62 1.00 -3.25
N ILE A 22 23.49 -0.22 -3.77
CA ILE A 22 22.25 -0.67 -4.44
C ILE A 22 21.03 -0.60 -3.52
N HIS A 23 21.20 -0.75 -2.21
CA HIS A 23 20.10 -0.65 -1.25
C HIS A 23 19.53 0.77 -1.15
N LYS A 24 20.33 1.78 -1.48
CA LYS A 24 19.90 3.17 -1.59
C LYS A 24 19.27 3.49 -2.95
N SER A 25 19.47 2.64 -3.96
CA SER A 25 18.89 2.81 -5.31
C SER A 25 17.50 2.19 -5.45
N MET A 26 17.03 1.43 -4.47
CA MET A 26 15.69 0.85 -4.46
C MET A 26 14.69 1.86 -3.88
N MET A 27 14.03 2.61 -4.76
CA MET A 27 13.08 3.64 -4.34
C MET A 27 11.74 3.04 -3.90
N PRO A 28 11.09 3.61 -2.87
CA PRO A 28 9.72 3.29 -2.55
C PRO A 28 8.76 3.66 -3.68
N ASP A 29 7.64 2.95 -3.80
CA ASP A 29 6.67 3.17 -4.87
C ASP A 29 5.24 3.15 -4.33
N VAL A 30 4.59 4.32 -4.35
CA VAL A 30 3.24 4.50 -3.77
C VAL A 30 2.23 3.59 -4.48
N LEU A 31 2.32 3.48 -5.80
CA LEU A 31 1.33 2.71 -6.55
C LEU A 31 1.48 1.21 -6.32
N HIS A 32 2.64 0.65 -6.60
CA HIS A 32 2.92 -0.79 -6.62
C HIS A 32 3.12 -1.40 -5.23
N GLN A 33 3.71 -0.64 -4.31
CA GLN A 33 3.99 -1.12 -2.96
C GLN A 33 2.84 -0.79 -2.01
N LEU A 34 2.36 0.46 -1.97
CA LEU A 34 1.29 0.84 -1.04
C LEU A 34 -0.09 0.41 -1.55
N TYR A 35 -0.57 0.95 -2.67
CA TYR A 35 -1.93 0.67 -3.12
C TYR A 35 -2.07 -0.75 -3.67
N GLN A 36 -1.20 -1.17 -4.59
CA GLN A 36 -1.25 -2.49 -5.22
C GLN A 36 -0.69 -3.61 -4.34
N GLY A 37 0.10 -3.26 -3.33
CA GLY A 37 0.65 -4.19 -2.36
C GLY A 37 -0.12 -4.19 -1.06
N VAL A 38 0.25 -3.30 -0.15
CA VAL A 38 -0.23 -3.30 1.23
C VAL A 38 -1.74 -3.12 1.31
N PHE A 39 -2.29 -2.10 0.65
CA PHE A 39 -3.73 -1.83 0.69
C PHE A 39 -4.54 -2.99 0.10
N LYS A 40 -4.00 -3.71 -0.90
CA LYS A 40 -4.60 -4.96 -1.41
C LYS A 40 -4.79 -5.99 -0.30
N HIS A 41 -3.74 -6.21 0.49
CA HIS A 41 -3.78 -7.15 1.61
C HIS A 41 -4.75 -6.65 2.68
N LEU A 42 -4.73 -5.36 2.99
CA LEU A 42 -5.63 -4.76 3.97
C LEU A 42 -7.11 -4.98 3.62
N VAL A 43 -7.50 -4.73 2.36
CA VAL A 43 -8.87 -4.99 1.88
C VAL A 43 -9.23 -6.47 2.01
N THR A 44 -8.29 -7.37 1.71
CA THR A 44 -8.49 -8.82 1.85
C THR A 44 -8.71 -9.21 3.31
N TRP A 45 -7.90 -8.67 4.23
CA TRP A 45 -8.05 -8.93 5.67
C TRP A 45 -9.36 -8.37 6.22
N CYS A 46 -9.78 -7.18 5.78
CA CYS A 46 -11.06 -6.60 6.15
C CYS A 46 -12.24 -7.45 5.69
N LYS A 47 -12.18 -7.98 4.45
CA LYS A 47 -13.17 -8.94 3.93
C LYS A 47 -13.25 -10.20 4.78
N SER A 48 -12.11 -10.73 5.23
CA SER A 48 -12.08 -11.88 6.13
C SER A 48 -12.59 -11.57 7.53
N ALA A 49 -12.28 -10.39 8.08
CA ALA A 49 -12.68 -9.99 9.44
C ALA A 49 -14.18 -9.72 9.57
N MET A 50 -14.77 -9.05 8.58
CA MET A 50 -16.17 -8.61 8.59
C MET A 50 -17.10 -9.53 7.79
N GLY A 51 -16.54 -10.28 6.83
CA GLY A 51 -17.27 -11.00 5.79
C GLY A 51 -17.47 -10.15 4.54
N SER A 52 -17.08 -10.68 3.37
CA SER A 52 -17.15 -9.98 2.08
C SER A 52 -18.55 -9.42 1.76
N LEU A 53 -19.59 -10.21 2.00
CA LEU A 53 -20.97 -9.81 1.75
C LEU A 53 -21.41 -8.65 2.65
N GLU A 54 -21.00 -8.66 3.91
CA GLU A 54 -21.35 -7.59 4.86
C GLU A 54 -20.59 -6.30 4.52
N LEU A 55 -19.30 -6.41 4.14
CA LEU A 55 -18.52 -5.27 3.66
C LEU A 55 -19.14 -4.64 2.41
N ASP A 56 -19.54 -5.44 1.42
CA ASP A 56 -20.18 -4.95 0.20
C ASP A 56 -21.53 -4.26 0.49
N LYS A 57 -22.34 -4.81 1.41
CA LYS A 57 -23.59 -4.18 1.85
C LYS A 57 -23.35 -2.84 2.54
N CYS A 58 -22.31 -2.73 3.37
CA CYS A 58 -21.94 -1.47 4.00
C CYS A 58 -21.51 -0.42 2.97
N ILE A 59 -20.66 -0.81 2.01
CA ILE A 59 -20.20 0.07 0.93
C ILE A 59 -21.36 0.55 0.07
N TRP A 60 -22.28 -0.35 -0.30
CA TRP A 60 -23.47 0.00 -1.08
C TRP A 60 -24.37 1.02 -0.36
N ARG A 61 -24.46 0.95 0.97
CA ARG A 61 -25.31 1.83 1.79
C ARG A 61 -24.67 3.19 2.09
N LEU A 62 -23.41 3.41 1.74
CA LEU A 62 -22.77 4.71 1.95
C LEU A 62 -23.51 5.79 1.14
N PRO A 63 -23.80 6.95 1.74
CA PRO A 63 -24.36 8.06 0.99
C PRO A 63 -23.38 8.49 -0.11
N PRO A 64 -23.87 8.96 -1.27
CA PRO A 64 -23.00 9.55 -2.28
C PRO A 64 -22.19 10.71 -1.68
N SER A 65 -20.88 10.69 -1.88
CA SER A 65 -19.97 11.77 -1.47
C SER A 65 -19.23 12.34 -2.67
N PHE A 66 -18.99 13.65 -2.62
CA PHE A 66 -18.27 14.36 -3.69
C PHE A 66 -16.81 13.90 -3.74
N GLY A 67 -16.31 13.61 -4.95
CA GLY A 67 -14.92 13.21 -5.15
C GLY A 67 -14.59 11.75 -4.79
N THR A 68 -15.60 10.90 -4.59
CA THR A 68 -15.42 9.46 -4.36
C THR A 68 -16.35 8.62 -5.24
N HIS A 69 -15.84 7.58 -5.87
CA HIS A 69 -16.67 6.64 -6.62
C HIS A 69 -17.64 5.86 -5.72
N HIS A 70 -18.91 5.76 -6.15
CA HIS A 70 -19.93 4.98 -5.46
C HIS A 70 -20.01 3.56 -6.03
N PHE A 71 -19.62 2.58 -5.21
CA PHE A 71 -19.60 1.16 -5.59
C PHE A 71 -20.97 0.49 -5.36
N LYS A 72 -21.87 0.60 -6.34
CA LYS A 72 -23.26 0.09 -6.25
C LYS A 72 -23.38 -1.39 -5.89
N ASN A 73 -22.39 -2.21 -6.27
CA ASN A 73 -22.37 -3.65 -6.02
C ASN A 73 -21.27 -4.05 -5.02
N GLY A 74 -20.76 -3.10 -4.23
CA GLY A 74 -19.58 -3.31 -3.39
C GLY A 74 -18.30 -3.46 -4.20
N ILE A 75 -17.27 -4.03 -3.57
CA ILE A 75 -15.89 -4.10 -4.08
C ILE A 75 -15.40 -5.55 -4.23
N SER A 76 -16.17 -6.55 -3.81
CA SER A 76 -15.71 -7.94 -3.85
C SER A 76 -15.63 -8.54 -5.25
N ALA A 77 -16.54 -8.16 -6.15
CA ALA A 77 -16.61 -8.68 -7.51
C ALA A 77 -15.70 -7.94 -8.50
N LEU A 78 -15.05 -6.85 -8.09
CA LEU A 78 -14.20 -6.05 -8.98
C LEU A 78 -12.96 -6.84 -9.40
N SER A 79 -12.72 -6.86 -10.70
CA SER A 79 -11.48 -7.37 -11.30
C SER A 79 -10.78 -6.22 -12.03
N GLN A 80 -9.46 -6.30 -12.19
CA GLN A 80 -8.66 -5.25 -12.85
C GLN A 80 -8.86 -3.84 -12.26
N ILE A 81 -8.83 -3.76 -10.93
CA ILE A 81 -9.06 -2.52 -10.18
C ILE A 81 -8.01 -1.47 -10.54
N SER A 82 -8.47 -0.33 -11.08
CA SER A 82 -7.66 0.83 -11.44
C SER A 82 -7.08 1.55 -10.21
N ARG A 83 -6.14 2.46 -10.44
CA ARG A 83 -5.55 3.29 -9.37
C ARG A 83 -6.61 4.14 -8.68
N SER A 84 -7.43 4.85 -9.44
CA SER A 84 -8.49 5.73 -8.92
C SER A 84 -9.49 4.95 -8.07
N GLU A 85 -9.92 3.77 -8.54
CA GLU A 85 -10.80 2.91 -7.75
C GLU A 85 -10.15 2.48 -6.43
N ARG A 86 -8.84 2.16 -6.41
CA ARG A 86 -8.15 1.83 -5.16
C ARG A 86 -8.08 3.02 -4.19
N GLN A 87 -7.85 4.22 -4.71
CA GLN A 87 -7.88 5.43 -3.89
C GLN A 87 -9.28 5.65 -3.30
N ASP A 88 -10.32 5.47 -4.10
CA ASP A 88 -11.71 5.56 -3.63
C ASP A 88 -12.04 4.52 -2.57
N MET A 89 -11.62 3.27 -2.77
CA MET A 89 -11.73 2.21 -1.77
C MET A 89 -11.04 2.62 -0.46
N ALA A 90 -9.85 3.21 -0.52
CA ALA A 90 -9.09 3.64 0.66
C ALA A 90 -9.81 4.74 1.45
N ARG A 91 -10.52 5.64 0.76
CA ARG A 91 -11.30 6.73 1.38
C ARG A 91 -12.51 6.21 2.17
N ILE A 92 -13.16 5.15 1.68
CA ILE A 92 -14.42 4.66 2.25
C ILE A 92 -14.25 3.47 3.21
N LEU A 93 -13.13 2.74 3.12
CA LEU A 93 -12.94 1.47 3.83
C LEU A 93 -13.17 1.61 5.34
N LEU A 94 -12.53 2.60 5.97
CA LEU A 94 -12.57 2.74 7.43
C LEU A 94 -13.99 2.93 7.96
N ALA A 95 -14.82 3.74 7.28
CA ALA A 95 -16.20 3.97 7.66
C ALA A 95 -17.04 2.69 7.70
N CYS A 96 -16.72 1.71 6.83
CA CYS A 96 -17.42 0.44 6.78
C CYS A 96 -17.05 -0.50 7.93
N LEU A 97 -15.86 -0.35 8.52
CA LEU A 97 -15.34 -1.25 9.55
C LEU A 97 -15.77 -0.88 10.97
N ILE A 98 -16.23 0.36 11.17
CA ILE A 98 -16.59 0.88 12.49
C ILE A 98 -17.66 -0.01 13.13
N SER A 99 -17.41 -0.43 14.37
CA SER A 99 -18.29 -1.31 15.16
C SER A 99 -18.55 -2.70 14.55
N LYS A 100 -17.80 -3.11 13.54
CA LYS A 100 -17.95 -4.41 12.85
C LYS A 100 -16.76 -5.36 13.06
N ILE A 101 -15.60 -4.81 13.36
CA ILE A 101 -14.38 -5.57 13.70
C ILE A 101 -13.82 -5.08 15.06
N PRO A 102 -12.92 -5.83 15.72
CA PRO A 102 -12.29 -5.39 16.95
C PRO A 102 -11.62 -4.02 16.82
N LYS A 103 -11.59 -3.26 17.92
CA LYS A 103 -11.05 -1.89 17.95
C LYS A 103 -9.60 -1.84 17.47
N GLU A 104 -8.80 -2.84 17.84
CA GLU A 104 -7.41 -3.00 17.45
C GLU A 104 -7.27 -3.15 15.92
N GLY A 105 -8.19 -3.89 15.28
CA GLY A 105 -8.26 -4.01 13.83
C GLY A 105 -8.57 -2.68 13.15
N ILE A 106 -9.48 -1.88 13.72
CA ILE A 106 -9.79 -0.53 13.22
C ILE A 106 -8.55 0.37 13.33
N ILE A 107 -7.84 0.33 14.45
CA ILE A 107 -6.60 1.11 14.67
C ILE A 107 -5.52 0.69 13.67
N ALA A 108 -5.33 -0.61 13.44
CA ALA A 108 -4.37 -1.13 12.46
C ALA A 108 -4.73 -0.70 11.01
N CYS A 109 -6.02 -0.76 10.63
CA CYS A 109 -6.47 -0.29 9.33
C CYS A 109 -6.27 1.22 9.15
N ARG A 110 -6.66 2.01 10.16
CA ARG A 110 -6.52 3.46 10.14
C ARG A 110 -5.06 3.89 10.02
N SER A 111 -4.20 3.31 10.84
CA SER A 111 -2.76 3.64 10.85
C SER A 111 -2.08 3.34 9.52
N LEU A 112 -2.43 2.24 8.84
CA LEU A 112 -1.96 2.00 7.47
C LEU A 112 -2.47 3.06 6.48
N LEU A 113 -3.75 3.42 6.55
CA LEU A 113 -4.31 4.46 5.68
C LEU A 113 -3.64 5.81 5.92
N ASP A 114 -3.45 6.19 7.19
CA ASP A 114 -2.73 7.40 7.59
C ASP A 114 -1.32 7.40 6.99
N PHE A 115 -0.57 6.30 7.10
CA PHE A 115 0.75 6.18 6.47
C PHE A 115 0.69 6.39 4.95
N ILE A 116 -0.25 5.73 4.26
CA ILE A 116 -0.41 5.82 2.80
C ILE A 116 -0.70 7.25 2.37
N TYR A 117 -1.59 7.96 3.08
CA TYR A 117 -1.91 9.34 2.77
C TYR A 117 -0.72 10.27 3.04
N GLN A 118 -0.06 10.13 4.19
CA GLN A 118 1.09 10.98 4.53
C GLN A 118 2.25 10.77 3.55
N ALA A 119 2.50 9.55 3.07
CA ALA A 119 3.55 9.27 2.08
C ALA A 119 3.34 9.99 0.74
N GLN A 120 2.13 10.49 0.46
CA GLN A 120 1.77 11.21 -0.75
C GLN A 120 1.79 12.74 -0.55
N ASN A 121 2.21 13.25 0.61
CA ASN A 121 2.27 14.69 0.81
C ASN A 121 3.25 15.32 -0.20
N PRO A 122 2.89 16.46 -0.80
CA PRO A 122 3.76 17.15 -1.77
C PRO A 122 4.95 17.84 -1.10
N THR A 123 4.94 17.95 0.23
CA THR A 123 6.03 18.49 1.04
C THR A 123 6.12 17.74 2.36
N HIS A 124 7.34 17.64 2.89
CA HIS A 124 7.61 17.02 4.18
C HIS A 124 8.49 17.92 5.03
N ASP A 125 8.25 17.85 6.33
CA ASP A 125 9.04 18.43 7.40
C ASP A 125 9.18 17.38 8.52
N ASN A 126 9.95 17.68 9.55
CA ASN A 126 10.15 16.74 10.67
C ASN A 126 8.82 16.36 11.34
N THR A 127 7.84 17.25 11.33
CA THR A 127 6.52 17.02 11.92
C THR A 127 5.73 15.97 11.13
N THR A 128 5.56 16.15 9.82
CA THR A 128 4.84 15.21 8.96
C THR A 128 5.54 13.86 8.87
N LEU A 129 6.88 13.83 8.89
CA LEU A 129 7.65 12.59 8.98
C LEU A 129 7.44 11.87 10.32
N SER A 130 7.32 12.62 11.43
CA SER A 130 6.96 12.02 12.73
C SER A 130 5.56 11.41 12.72
N TYR A 131 4.61 11.97 11.98
CA TYR A 131 3.28 11.39 11.80
C TYR A 131 3.34 10.08 11.00
N MET A 132 4.17 10.02 9.96
CA MET A 132 4.41 8.77 9.21
C MET A 132 5.00 7.69 10.11
N GLN A 133 6.01 8.02 10.92
CA GLN A 133 6.61 7.07 11.85
C GLN A 133 5.59 6.59 12.89
N THR A 134 4.81 7.52 13.46
CA THR A 134 3.77 7.20 14.44
C THR A 134 2.71 6.26 13.84
N ALA A 135 2.30 6.49 12.60
CA ALA A 135 1.36 5.63 11.89
C ALA A 135 1.94 4.21 11.71
N LEU A 136 3.20 4.11 11.29
CA LEU A 136 3.88 2.82 11.15
C LEU A 136 4.00 2.06 12.48
N ASP A 137 4.41 2.75 13.55
CA ASP A 137 4.55 2.16 14.88
C ASP A 137 3.19 1.71 15.44
N THR A 138 2.16 2.53 15.26
CA THR A 138 0.78 2.20 15.65
C THR A 138 0.28 0.95 14.92
N PHE A 139 0.57 0.84 13.63
CA PHE A 139 0.23 -0.36 12.87
C PHE A 139 0.95 -1.59 13.44
N HIS A 140 2.26 -1.50 13.67
CA HIS A 140 3.03 -2.61 14.24
C HIS A 140 2.55 -3.07 15.62
N GLN A 141 2.08 -2.14 16.46
CA GLN A 141 1.52 -2.47 17.77
C GLN A 141 0.18 -3.21 17.70
N HIS A 142 -0.63 -2.98 16.67
CA HIS A 142 -2.01 -3.48 16.61
C HIS A 142 -2.23 -4.57 15.56
N ARG A 143 -1.31 -4.77 14.61
CA ARG A 143 -1.47 -5.70 13.47
C ARG A 143 -1.73 -7.13 13.90
N ASP A 144 -1.21 -7.57 15.04
CA ASP A 144 -1.31 -8.96 15.49
C ASP A 144 -2.76 -9.40 15.75
N ILE A 145 -3.71 -8.46 15.84
CA ILE A 145 -5.15 -8.77 15.83
C ILE A 145 -5.56 -9.62 14.62
N PHE A 146 -4.98 -9.41 13.44
CA PHE A 146 -5.29 -10.22 12.27
C PHE A 146 -4.74 -11.65 12.38
N ILE A 147 -3.72 -11.88 13.19
CA ILE A 147 -3.24 -13.23 13.53
C ILE A 147 -4.17 -13.86 14.56
N THR A 148 -4.54 -13.13 15.60
CA THR A 148 -5.47 -13.58 16.65
C THR A 148 -6.84 -13.98 16.07
N LEU A 149 -7.32 -13.26 15.06
CA LEU A 149 -8.56 -13.57 14.33
C LEU A 149 -8.41 -14.74 13.33
N GLY A 150 -7.20 -15.31 13.18
CA GLY A 150 -6.91 -16.38 12.23
C GLY A 150 -6.94 -15.95 10.76
N ILE A 151 -6.89 -14.64 10.47
CA ILE A 151 -6.96 -14.09 9.11
C ILE A 151 -5.63 -14.24 8.39
N HIS A 152 -4.51 -14.20 9.13
CA HIS A 152 -3.17 -14.33 8.56
C HIS A 152 -2.21 -15.00 9.55
N GLN A 153 -1.15 -15.64 9.04
CA GLN A 153 -0.20 -16.38 9.89
C GLN A 153 0.95 -15.52 10.45
N ASN A 154 1.51 -14.60 9.66
CA ASN A 154 2.61 -13.71 10.06
C ASN A 154 2.68 -12.46 9.17
N PHE A 155 3.48 -11.45 9.50
CA PHE A 155 3.63 -10.25 8.66
C PHE A 155 4.90 -10.23 7.80
N ASN A 156 5.48 -11.40 7.49
CA ASN A 156 6.67 -11.52 6.64
C ASN A 156 6.31 -11.37 5.17
N ILE A 157 5.66 -10.27 4.82
CA ILE A 157 5.25 -9.92 3.48
C ILE A 157 6.29 -8.93 2.94
N PRO A 158 7.01 -9.22 1.85
CA PRO A 158 8.08 -8.35 1.34
C PRO A 158 7.63 -6.89 1.14
N LYS A 159 6.38 -6.69 0.71
CA LYS A 159 5.80 -5.34 0.51
C LYS A 159 5.53 -4.57 1.80
N PHE A 160 5.43 -5.21 2.96
CA PHE A 160 5.33 -4.53 4.25
C PHE A 160 6.70 -4.08 4.76
N HIS A 161 7.77 -4.76 4.36
CA HIS A 161 9.12 -4.32 4.72
C HIS A 161 9.47 -2.98 4.06
N SER A 162 8.93 -2.67 2.88
CA SER A 162 9.23 -1.42 2.19
C SER A 162 8.78 -0.17 2.95
N PHE A 163 7.82 -0.29 3.88
CA PHE A 163 7.42 0.82 4.76
C PHE A 163 8.60 1.44 5.52
N LEU A 164 9.54 0.60 5.96
CA LEU A 164 10.71 1.03 6.70
C LEU A 164 11.63 1.94 5.86
N CYS A 165 11.51 1.89 4.53
CA CYS A 165 12.36 2.64 3.61
C CYS A 165 11.80 4.02 3.26
N TYR A 166 10.49 4.27 3.42
CA TYR A 166 9.86 5.51 2.93
C TYR A 166 10.43 6.77 3.59
N ILE A 167 10.53 6.82 4.92
CA ILE A 167 10.99 8.01 5.65
C ILE A 167 12.45 8.32 5.26
N ASN A 168 13.30 7.29 5.21
CA ASN A 168 14.70 7.43 4.79
C ASN A 168 14.82 7.89 3.33
N ALA A 169 14.00 7.34 2.43
CA ALA A 169 13.97 7.76 1.04
C ALA A 169 13.51 9.21 0.89
N ILE A 170 12.52 9.65 1.68
CA ILE A 170 12.06 11.04 1.66
C ILE A 170 13.17 12.00 2.10
N HIS A 171 13.93 11.65 3.14
CA HIS A 171 15.10 12.44 3.54
C HIS A 171 16.19 12.52 2.48
N LEU A 172 16.43 11.44 1.74
CA LEU A 172 17.53 11.34 0.78
C LEU A 172 17.17 11.90 -0.61
N TYR A 173 15.93 11.72 -1.04
CA TYR A 173 15.50 11.89 -2.43
C TYR A 173 14.29 12.82 -2.59
N GLY A 174 13.76 13.36 -1.49
CA GLY A 174 12.57 14.21 -1.51
C GLY A 174 11.27 13.42 -1.53
N THR A 175 10.17 14.13 -1.80
CA THR A 175 8.81 13.60 -1.81
C THR A 175 8.63 12.47 -2.84
N THR A 176 7.66 11.58 -2.60
CA THR A 176 7.51 10.32 -3.35
C THR A 176 7.17 10.51 -4.83
N ASP A 177 6.60 11.66 -5.20
CA ASP A 177 6.33 12.05 -6.58
C ASP A 177 7.60 12.18 -7.45
N ASN A 178 8.78 12.40 -6.84
CA ASN A 178 10.05 12.48 -7.58
C ASN A 178 10.53 11.16 -8.17
N TYR A 179 10.03 10.02 -7.68
CA TYR A 179 10.52 8.69 -8.08
C TYR A 179 9.43 7.62 -8.20
N ASN A 180 8.16 7.98 -7.99
CA ASN A 180 7.04 7.07 -8.16
C ASN A 180 6.91 6.64 -9.63
N THR A 181 6.74 5.34 -9.87
CA THR A 181 6.74 4.77 -11.23
C THR A 181 5.49 5.09 -12.05
N GLU A 182 4.46 5.63 -11.41
CA GLU A 182 3.23 6.04 -12.08
C GLU A 182 3.47 7.01 -13.24
N MET A 183 4.45 7.93 -13.11
CA MET A 183 4.81 8.85 -14.20
C MET A 183 5.18 8.09 -15.48
N PHE A 184 5.84 6.93 -15.34
CA PHE A 184 6.22 6.08 -16.47
C PHE A 184 5.05 5.20 -16.96
N GLU A 185 4.09 4.84 -16.10
CA GLU A 185 2.89 4.12 -16.54
C GLU A 185 2.03 4.97 -17.49
N CYS A 186 1.88 6.27 -17.21
CA CYS A 186 1.17 7.19 -18.11
C CYS A 186 1.83 7.22 -19.49
N LEU A 187 3.17 7.38 -19.53
CA LEU A 187 3.91 7.40 -20.78
C LEU A 187 3.81 6.08 -21.57
N HIS A 188 3.71 4.95 -20.87
CA HIS A 188 3.52 3.65 -21.52
C HIS A 188 2.16 3.52 -22.22
N ILE A 189 1.11 4.22 -21.77
CA ILE A 189 -0.17 4.27 -22.49
C ILE A 189 0.06 4.94 -23.85
N ASP A 190 0.63 6.15 -23.83
CA ASP A 190 0.87 6.95 -25.03
C ASP A 190 1.82 6.25 -26.03
N LEU A 191 2.87 5.60 -25.53
CA LEU A 191 3.92 5.03 -26.37
C LEU A 191 3.69 3.59 -26.82
N ALA A 192 2.87 2.80 -26.12
CA ALA A 192 2.73 1.37 -26.39
C ALA A 192 1.29 0.91 -26.63
N LYS A 193 0.29 1.61 -26.10
CA LYS A 193 -1.13 1.24 -26.28
C LYS A 193 -1.82 2.05 -27.36
N ASP A 194 -1.44 3.33 -27.49
CA ASP A 194 -2.00 4.26 -28.48
C ASP A 194 -1.06 4.51 -29.68
N ALA A 195 -0.04 3.65 -29.84
CA ALA A 195 0.93 3.69 -30.95
C ALA A 195 0.36 3.18 -32.28
#